data_AF-A0A0Q7XKG8-F1
#
_entry.id   AF-A0A0Q7XKG8-F1
#
_cell.length_a   1.000
_cell.length_b   1.000
_cell.length_c   1.000
_cell.angle_alpha   90.00
_cell.angle_beta   90.00
_cell.angle_gamma   90.00
#
_symmetry.space_group_name_H-M   'P 1'
#
loop_
_entity.id
_entity.type
_entity.pdbx_description
1 polymer ?
#
loop_
_entity_poly.entity_id
_entity_poly.type
_entity_poly.pdbx_seq_one_letter_code
_entity_poly.pdbx_strand_id
1 'polypeptide(L)' 'MSTIKHIRKHVFKVTQAEFAALAGVAQATVCRWEKGVSPSLDEMQAIRNAASQRPDIVWDDALFFSIPEEVA' A
#
# COMPACT_ATOMS: atom_id res chain seq x y z
N MET A 1 2.17 9.08 -10.15
CA MET A 1 1.39 8.23 -9.22
C MET A 1 2.30 7.85 -8.06
N SER A 2 1.85 7.83 -6.80
CA SER A 2 2.69 7.39 -5.66
C SER A 2 2.67 5.86 -5.52
N THR A 3 3.74 5.28 -4.97
CA THR A 3 3.88 3.84 -4.73
C THR A 3 2.73 3.28 -3.89
N ILE A 4 2.36 3.97 -2.80
CA ILE A 4 1.23 3.58 -1.95
C ILE A 4 -0.11 3.61 -2.70
N LYS A 5 -0.33 4.62 -3.56
CA LYS A 5 -1.55 4.65 -4.39
C LYS A 5 -1.59 3.48 -5.37
N HIS A 6 -0.43 3.09 -5.91
CA HIS A 6 -0.31 1.93 -6.78
C HIS A 6 -0.62 0.63 -6.01
N ILE A 7 0.04 0.41 -4.88
CA ILE A 7 -0.20 -0.74 -3.98
C ILE A 7 -1.69 -0.85 -3.67
N ARG A 8 -2.35 0.24 -3.25
CA ARG A 8 -3.77 0.17 -2.91
C ARG A 8 -4.64 -0.18 -4.12
N LYS A 9 -4.43 0.48 -5.27
CA LYS A 9 -5.34 0.34 -6.42
C LYS A 9 -5.12 -0.95 -7.22
N HIS A 10 -3.89 -1.40 -7.33
CA HIS A 10 -3.52 -2.48 -8.26
C HIS A 10 -3.17 -3.77 -7.54
N VAL A 11 -2.57 -3.69 -6.35
CA VAL A 11 -2.20 -4.87 -5.56
C VAL A 11 -3.37 -5.28 -4.66
N PHE A 12 -3.86 -4.38 -3.81
CA PHE A 12 -4.98 -4.69 -2.91
C PHE A 12 -6.37 -4.49 -3.55
N LYS A 13 -6.49 -3.60 -4.54
CA LYS A 13 -7.73 -3.27 -5.25
C LYS A 13 -8.87 -2.82 -4.32
N VAL A 14 -8.54 -2.00 -3.33
CA VAL A 14 -9.49 -1.51 -2.32
C VAL A 14 -9.59 0.02 -2.29
N THR A 15 -10.62 0.54 -1.63
CA THR A 15 -10.75 1.96 -1.28
C THR A 15 -9.70 2.41 -0.26
N GLN A 16 -9.50 3.72 -0.09
CA GLN A 16 -8.57 4.24 0.93
C GLN A 16 -8.99 3.86 2.36
N ALA A 17 -10.29 3.78 2.64
CA ALA A 17 -10.80 3.41 3.96
C ALA A 17 -10.53 1.93 4.28
N GLU A 18 -10.80 1.04 3.33
CA GLU A 18 -10.49 -0.38 3.47
C GLU A 18 -8.97 -0.61 3.60
N PHE A 19 -8.16 0.09 2.81
CA PHE A 19 -6.70 0.01 2.94
C PHE A 19 -6.21 0.47 4.32
N ALA A 20 -6.82 1.52 4.86
CA ALA A 20 -6.50 2.02 6.19
C ALA A 20 -6.84 1.00 7.27
N ALA A 21 -8.01 0.35 7.18
CA ALA A 21 -8.42 -0.71 8.09
C ALA A 21 -7.43 -1.89 8.08
N LEU A 22 -6.89 -2.25 6.92
CA LEU A 22 -5.89 -3.31 6.77
C LEU A 22 -4.54 -2.95 7.40
N ALA A 23 -4.13 -1.69 7.27
CA ALA A 23 -2.88 -1.19 7.85
C ALA A 23 -3.04 -0.75 9.32
N GLY A 24 -4.24 -0.80 9.89
CA GLY A 24 -4.51 -0.38 11.27
C GLY A 24 -4.42 1.14 11.50
N VAL A 25 -4.66 1.95 10.47
CA VAL A 25 -4.55 3.42 10.54
C VAL A 25 -5.87 4.11 10.13
N ALA A 26 -5.93 5.43 10.30
CA ALA A 26 -7.04 6.24 9.78
C ALA A 26 -6.93 6.44 8.26
N GLN A 27 -8.07 6.57 7.57
CA GLN A 27 -8.10 6.85 6.12
C GLN A 27 -7.35 8.13 5.73
N ALA A 28 -7.34 9.14 6.61
CA ALA A 28 -6.58 10.37 6.41
C ALA A 28 -5.06 10.12 6.35
N THR A 29 -4.56 9.10 7.05
CA THR A 29 -3.16 8.69 6.98
C THR A 29 -2.83 8.14 5.59
N VAL A 30 -3.68 7.25 5.04
CA VAL A 30 -3.55 6.76 3.66
C VAL A 30 -3.58 7.90 2.65
N CYS A 31 -4.47 8.89 2.83
CA CYS A 31 -4.53 10.08 1.97
C CYS A 31 -3.20 10.87 1.99
N ARG A 32 -2.57 11.03 3.15
CA ARG A 32 -1.23 11.65 3.25
C ARG A 32 -0.16 10.81 2.56
N TRP A 33 -0.20 9.50 2.75
CA TRP A 33 0.75 8.62 2.08
C TRP A 33 0.68 8.73 0.56
N GLU A 34 -0.54 8.73 0.01
CA GLU A 34 -0.74 8.87 -1.42
C GLU A 34 -0.29 10.23 -1.98
N LYS A 35 -0.19 11.25 -1.12
CA LYS A 35 0.33 12.60 -1.44
C LYS A 35 1.84 12.74 -1.25
N GLY A 36 2.55 11.68 -0.89
CA GLY A 36 4.01 11.64 -0.83
C GLY A 36 4.62 11.62 0.57
N VAL A 37 3.81 11.47 1.63
CA VAL A 37 4.34 11.18 2.97
C VAL A 37 4.69 9.71 3.06
N SER A 38 5.92 9.36 3.45
CA SER A 38 6.27 7.94 3.61
C SER A 38 5.59 7.34 4.86
N PRO A 39 5.07 6.10 4.79
CA PRO A 39 4.70 5.35 5.99
C PRO A 39 5.92 5.08 6.87
N SER A 40 5.69 4.90 8.17
CA SER A 40 6.71 4.41 9.11
C SER A 40 7.03 2.93 8.85
N LEU A 41 8.09 2.41 9.48
CA LEU A 41 8.45 0.99 9.38
C LEU A 41 7.33 0.08 9.93
N ASP A 42 6.66 0.48 11.00
CA ASP A 42 5.55 -0.28 11.59
C ASP A 42 4.34 -0.30 10.63
N GLU A 43 4.06 0.82 9.98
CA GLU A 43 2.99 0.94 9.00
C GLU A 43 3.30 0.11 7.73
N MET A 44 4.56 0.09 7.28
CA MET A 44 5.02 -0.78 6.19
C MET A 44 4.88 -2.26 6.57
N GLN A 45 5.23 -2.64 7.80
CA GLN A 45 5.07 -4.00 8.29
C GLN A 45 3.60 -4.41 8.36
N ALA A 46 2.71 -3.52 8.78
CA ALA A 46 1.26 -3.76 8.79
C ALA A 46 0.73 -4.03 7.37
N ILE A 47 1.16 -3.24 6.38
CA ILE A 47 0.81 -3.46 4.97
C ILE A 47 1.33 -4.81 4.48
N ARG A 48 2.59 -5.16 4.78
CA ARG A 48 3.19 -6.46 4.42
C ARG A 48 2.40 -7.63 5.01
N ASN A 49 2.02 -7.52 6.29
CA ASN A 49 1.21 -8.53 6.95
C ASN A 49 -0.16 -8.65 6.28
N ALA A 50 -0.82 -7.54 5.96
CA ALA A 50 -2.10 -7.56 5.28
C ALA A 50 -2.03 -8.17 3.87
N ALA A 51 -0.88 -8.06 3.18
CA ALA A 51 -0.63 -8.73 1.92
C ALA A 51 -0.40 -10.24 2.11
N SER A 52 0.41 -10.66 3.08
CA SER A 52 0.74 -12.08 3.30
C SER A 52 -0.44 -12.92 3.78
N GLN A 53 -1.44 -12.30 4.41
CA GLN A 53 -2.70 -12.97 4.79
C GLN A 53 -3.65 -13.19 3.60
N ARG A 54 -3.30 -12.71 2.41
CA ARG A 54 -4.12 -12.83 1.19
C ARG A 54 -3.47 -13.78 0.19
N PRO A 55 -4.14 -14.88 -0.19
CA PRO A 55 -3.57 -15.83 -1.13
C PRO A 55 -3.48 -15.29 -2.57
N ASP A 56 -4.22 -14.23 -2.89
CA ASP A 56 -4.27 -13.59 -4.21
C ASP A 56 -3.22 -12.48 -4.41
N ILE A 57 -2.46 -12.15 -3.37
CA ILE A 57 -1.44 -11.10 -3.42
C ILE A 57 -0.04 -11.73 -3.37
N VAL A 58 0.71 -11.56 -4.46
CA VAL A 58 2.16 -11.78 -4.46
C VAL A 58 2.82 -10.47 -4.04
N TRP A 59 3.42 -10.48 -2.85
CA TRP A 59 4.03 -9.29 -2.27
C TRP A 59 5.53 -9.18 -2.62
N ASP A 60 5.96 -7.96 -2.97
CA ASP A 60 7.36 -7.58 -3.14
C ASP A 60 7.58 -6.22 -2.45
N ASP A 61 8.57 -6.14 -1.55
CA ASP A 61 8.89 -4.90 -0.85
C ASP A 61 9.40 -3.80 -1.78
N ALA A 62 9.88 -4.15 -2.99
CA ALA A 62 10.21 -3.18 -4.03
C ALA A 62 9.03 -2.25 -4.34
N LEU A 63 7.78 -2.71 -4.17
CA LEU A 63 6.56 -1.92 -4.39
C LEU A 63 6.49 -0.65 -3.53
N PHE A 64 7.18 -0.58 -2.39
CA PHE A 64 7.23 0.63 -1.58
C PHE A 64 8.11 1.73 -2.20
N PHE A 65 9.12 1.34 -2.97
CA PHE A 65 10.17 2.23 -3.46
C PHE A 65 10.06 2.52 -4.95
N SER A 66 9.50 1.58 -5.71
CA SER A 66 9.27 1.71 -7.15
C SER A 66 7.89 1.18 -7.53
N ILE A 67 7.29 1.83 -8.52
CA ILE A 67 6.15 1.26 -9.24
C ILE A 67 6.78 0.44 -10.36
N PRO A 68 6.47 -0.87 -10.52
CA PRO A 68 6.93 -1.64 -11.67
C PRO A 68 6.56 -0.83 -12.91
N GLU A 69 7.56 -0.44 -13.70
CA GLU A 69 7.36 0.44 -14.85
C GLU A 69 6.14 -0.05 -15.62
N GLU A 70 5.19 0.86 -15.83
CA GLU A 70 4.21 0.71 -16.89
C GLU A 70 5.08 0.49 -18.13
N VAL A 71 5.25 -0.78 -18.52
CA VAL A 71 6.05 -1.17 -19.67
C VAL A 71 5.44 -0.39 -20.83
N ALA A 72 6.13 0.69 -21.21
CA ALA A 72 5.73 1.59 -22.27
C ALA A 72 5.77 0.87 -23.61
#